data_AF-A0A3S1C4J3-F1
#
_entry.id   AF-A0A3S1C4J3-F1
#
_cell.length_a   1.000
_cell.length_b   1.000
_cell.length_c   1.000
_cell.angle_alpha   90.00
_cell.angle_beta   90.00
_cell.angle_gamma   90.00
#
_symmetry.space_group_name_H-M   'P 1'
#
loop_
_entity.id
_entity.type
_entity.pdbx_description
1 polymer ?
#
loop_
_entity_poly.entity_id
_entity_poly.type
_entity_poly.pdbx_seq_one_letter_code
_entity_poly.pdbx_strand_id
1 'polypeptide(L)' 'MVTNISTVTIPHSCYKRLLRENPQLNKKRLHKDLRIGAITLSVNAVMVTRNFKDFSQIPGLVLENWT' A
#
# COMPACT_ATOMS: atom_id res chain seq x y z
N MET A 1 -22.68 -18.65 -3.87
CA MET A 1 -21.62 -18.56 -4.90
C MET A 1 -20.58 -17.58 -4.41
N VAL A 2 -19.36 -18.05 -4.14
CA VAL A 2 -18.31 -17.28 -3.45
C VAL A 2 -17.69 -16.29 -4.45
N THR A 3 -17.81 -14.99 -4.18
CA THR A 3 -17.30 -13.92 -5.06
C THR A 3 -15.77 -13.80 -4.93
N ASN A 4 -15.04 -14.58 -5.73
CA ASN A 4 -13.58 -14.58 -5.75
C ASN A 4 -12.96 -13.38 -6.52
N ILE A 5 -13.69 -12.25 -6.61
CA ILE A 5 -13.33 -11.06 -7.43
C ILE A 5 -13.01 -9.83 -6.57
N SER A 6 -13.35 -9.87 -5.28
CA SER A 6 -13.28 -8.72 -4.38
C SER A 6 -11.84 -8.39 -3.96
N THR A 7 -10.99 -9.41 -3.80
CA THR A 7 -9.67 -9.28 -3.15
C THR A 7 -8.61 -8.64 -4.03
N VAL A 8 -8.71 -8.75 -5.37
CA VAL A 8 -7.78 -8.07 -6.31
C VAL A 8 -8.23 -6.63 -6.59
N THR A 9 -9.54 -6.40 -6.63
CA THR A 9 -10.13 -5.10 -6.97
C THR A 9 -9.86 -4.05 -5.90
N ILE A 10 -9.90 -4.45 -4.62
CA ILE A 10 -9.74 -3.55 -3.47
C ILE A 10 -8.32 -2.97 -3.34
N PRO A 11 -7.23 -3.75 -3.44
CA PRO A 11 -5.87 -3.21 -3.48
C PRO A 11 -5.60 -2.34 -4.71
N HIS A 12 -6.18 -2.69 -5.87
CA HIS A 12 -6.02 -1.90 -7.09
C HIS A 12 -6.64 -0.50 -6.94
N SER A 13 -7.86 -0.41 -6.41
CA SER A 13 -8.51 0.88 -6.16
C SER A 13 -7.77 1.70 -5.09
N CYS A 14 -7.27 1.06 -4.02
CA CYS A 14 -6.42 1.71 -3.03
C CYS A 14 -5.14 2.29 -3.64
N TYR A 15 -4.45 1.52 -4.48
CA TYR A 15 -3.25 2.00 -5.18
C TYR A 15 -3.55 3.21 -6.09
N LYS A 16 -4.64 3.15 -6.87
CA LYS A 16 -5.05 4.25 -7.74
C LYS A 16 -5.44 5.49 -6.93
N ARG A 17 -6.12 5.30 -5.80
CA ARG A 17 -6.46 6.37 -4.85
C ARG A 17 -5.21 7.05 -4.29
N LEU A 18 -4.25 6.25 -3.81
CA LEU A 18 -2.98 6.76 -3.28
C LEU A 18 -2.24 7.64 -4.29
N LEU A 19 -2.15 7.21 -5.56
CA LEU A 19 -1.50 8.00 -6.61
C LEU A 19 -2.26 9.28 -6.98
N ARG A 20 -3.60 9.24 -6.93
CA ARG A 20 -4.44 10.41 -7.22
C ARG A 20 -4.33 11.47 -6.12
N GLU A 21 -4.34 11.04 -4.86
CA GLU A 21 -4.36 11.92 -3.69
C GLU A 21 -2.96 12.35 -3.25
N ASN A 22 -1.92 11.59 -3.62
CA ASN A 22 -0.55 11.85 -3.24
C ASN A 22 0.40 11.75 -4.47
N PRO A 23 0.40 12.75 -5.37
CA PRO A 23 1.23 12.74 -6.59
C PRO A 23 2.74 12.55 -6.33
N GLN A 24 3.23 12.98 -5.15
CA GLN A 24 4.61 12.79 -4.71
C GLN A 24 5.04 11.33 -4.55
N LEU A 25 4.07 10.40 -4.48
CA LEU A 25 4.30 8.95 -4.43
C LEU A 25 4.55 8.36 -5.82
N ASN A 26 4.24 9.07 -6.91
CA ASN A 26 4.42 8.58 -8.29
C ASN A 26 5.90 8.60 -8.75
N LYS A 27 6.77 7.97 -7.96
CA LYS A 27 8.18 7.78 -8.24
C LYS A 27 8.39 6.35 -8.69
N LYS A 28 9.11 6.15 -9.80
CA LYS A 28 9.40 4.81 -10.34
C LYS A 28 9.98 3.85 -9.28
N ARG A 29 10.83 4.37 -8.38
CA ARG A 29 11.43 3.59 -7.29
C ARG A 29 10.40 3.07 -6.25
N LEU A 30 9.26 3.74 -6.08
CA LEU A 30 8.24 3.41 -5.08
C LEU A 30 7.08 2.58 -5.65
N HIS A 31 6.99 2.37 -6.98
CA HIS A 31 5.81 1.74 -7.60
C HIS A 31 5.50 0.33 -7.07
N LYS A 32 6.52 -0.48 -6.79
CA LYS A 32 6.33 -1.83 -6.23
C LYS A 32 5.89 -1.74 -4.77
N ASP A 33 6.58 -0.93 -3.97
CA ASP A 33 6.29 -0.74 -2.55
C ASP A 33 4.88 -0.17 -2.33
N LEU A 34 4.42 0.75 -3.19
CA LEU A 34 3.05 1.26 -3.14
C LEU A 34 1.99 0.20 -3.38
N ARG A 35 2.26 -0.82 -4.21
CA ARG A 35 1.32 -1.93 -4.40
C ARG A 35 1.23 -2.79 -3.13
N ILE A 36 2.38 -3.05 -2.49
CA ILE A 36 2.42 -3.79 -1.22
C ILE A 36 1.72 -2.99 -0.10
N GLY A 37 2.00 -1.69 0.00
CA GLY A 37 1.35 -0.80 0.95
C GLY A 37 -0.17 -0.69 0.69
N ALA A 38 -0.60 -0.64 -0.57
CA ALA A 38 -2.02 -0.63 -0.92
C ALA A 38 -2.72 -1.91 -0.51
N ILE A 39 -2.10 -3.09 -0.68
CA ILE A 39 -2.65 -4.35 -0.18
C ILE A 39 -2.81 -4.28 1.34
N THR A 40 -1.74 -3.92 2.05
CA THR A 40 -1.70 -3.88 3.51
C THR A 40 -2.73 -2.92 4.09
N LEU A 41 -2.82 -1.71 3.53
CA LEU A 41 -3.79 -0.70 3.91
C LEU A 41 -5.23 -1.17 3.66
N SER A 42 -5.46 -1.87 2.54
CA SER A 42 -6.79 -2.30 2.14
C SER A 42 -7.39 -3.40 3.02
N VAL A 43 -6.55 -4.12 3.76
CA VAL A 43 -6.95 -5.15 4.72
C VAL A 43 -6.76 -4.70 6.17
N ASN A 44 -6.45 -3.42 6.40
CA ASN A 44 -6.16 -2.85 7.72
C ASN A 44 -5.08 -3.62 8.50
N ALA A 45 -4.03 -4.08 7.81
CA ALA A 45 -2.93 -4.82 8.42
C ALA A 45 -1.75 -3.90 8.81
N VAL A 46 -0.81 -4.46 9.57
CA VAL A 46 0.46 -3.82 9.95
C VAL A 46 1.54 -4.20 8.93
N MET A 47 2.24 -3.21 8.39
CA MET A 47 3.37 -3.42 7.49
C MET A 47 4.65 -3.57 8.29
N VAL A 48 5.10 -4.80 8.45
CA VAL A 48 6.39 -5.09 9.10
C VAL A 48 7.50 -4.99 8.07
N THR A 49 8.48 -4.10 8.26
CA THR A 49 9.51 -3.84 7.24
C THR A 49 10.81 -3.26 7.80
N ARG A 50 11.94 -3.56 7.14
CA ARG A 50 13.21 -2.84 7.31
C ARG A 50 13.28 -1.55 6.47
N ASN A 51 12.45 -1.43 5.44
CA ASN A 51 12.43 -0.26 4.56
C ASN A 51 11.48 0.83 5.08
N PHE A 52 11.68 1.25 6.35
CA PHE A 52 10.81 2.24 6.98
C PHE A 52 10.74 3.54 6.17
N LYS A 53 11.85 3.97 5.56
CA LYS A 53 11.95 5.22 4.79
C LYS A 53 10.99 5.29 3.60
N ASP A 54 10.81 4.20 2.87
CA ASP A 54 9.93 4.21 1.70
C ASP A 54 8.48 3.96 2.09
N PHE A 55 8.21 3.04 3.02
CA PHE A 55 6.85 2.74 3.47
C PHE A 55 6.22 3.83 4.32
N SER A 56 7.01 4.62 5.07
CA SER A 56 6.51 5.77 5.84
C SER A 56 5.99 6.92 4.97
N GLN A 57 6.23 6.90 3.66
CA GLN A 57 5.64 7.87 2.75
C GLN A 57 4.16 7.57 2.44
N ILE A 58 3.66 6.36 2.73
CA ILE A 58 2.28 5.95 2.41
C ILE A 58 1.33 6.41 3.54
N PRO A 59 0.38 7.33 3.28
CA PRO A 59 -0.51 7.83 4.32
C PRO A 59 -1.42 6.74 4.88
N GLY A 60 -1.58 6.72 6.21
CA GLY A 60 -2.46 5.79 6.91
C GLY A 60 -1.91 4.36 7.05
N LEU A 61 -0.73 4.06 6.50
CA LEU A 61 -0.10 2.75 6.65
C LEU A 61 0.46 2.60 8.08
N VAL A 62 0.02 1.57 8.80
CA VAL A 62 0.59 1.23 10.12
C VAL A 62 1.89 0.46 9.88
N LEU A 63 2.97 0.89 10.51
CA LEU A 63 4.30 0.31 10.33
C LEU A 63 4.81 -0.31 11.62
N GLU A 64 5.43 -1.47 11.50
CA GLU A 64 6.30 -2.00 12.54
C GLU A 64 7.72 -2.18 12.01
N ASN A 65 8.67 -1.74 12.83
CA ASN A 65 10.08 -1.82 12.52
C ASN A 65 10.60 -3.22 12.88
N TRP A 66 11.06 -3.95 11.88
CA TRP A 66 11.80 -5.19 12.08
C TRP A 66 13.28 -4.87 12.01
N THR A 67 13.92 -4.54 13.14
CA THR A 67 15.38 -4.42 13.21
C THR A 67 16.01 -5.79 13.44
#